data_AF-A0A9D1L302-F1
#
_entry.id   AF-A0A9D1L302-F1
#
_cell.length_a   1.000
_cell.length_b   1.000
_cell.length_c   1.000
_cell.angle_alpha   90.00
_cell.angle_beta   90.00
_cell.angle_gamma   90.00
#
_symmetry.space_group_name_H-M   'P 1'
#
loop_
_entity.id
_entity.type
_entity.pdbx_description
1 polymer ?
#
loop_
_entity_poly.entity_id
_entity_poly.type
_entity_poly.pdbx_seq_one_letter_code
_entity_poly.pdbx_strand_id
1 'polypeptide(L)'
;MKSIEDVQVAMNKNAYLTDEIKANIMSLVSIFHNRFPNVDLDNLCKNLTTLKIDKATKFITLEPISYNGMLNVLSINKGSLKEVPDAKNLLMSAIICMIATNQRGITGFCDNPKFEALNAGYVAGMANMLVGNDSDVDYYTDEIIATNLFGQIVGPDVLAKAFFENNSSIIVNQFMNAGE
;
A
#
# COMPACT_ATOMS: atom_id res chain seq x y z
N MET A 1 18.89 4.74 -1.74
CA MET A 1 18.05 3.86 -0.93
C MET A 1 18.00 4.36 0.49
N LYS A 2 16.80 4.73 0.95
CA LYS A 2 16.57 5.21 2.32
C LYS A 2 16.51 4.06 3.32
N SER A 3 17.00 4.33 4.52
CA SER A 3 17.00 3.39 5.65
C SER A 3 15.73 3.53 6.50
N ILE A 4 15.51 2.59 7.42
CA ILE A 4 14.48 2.71 8.46
C ILE A 4 14.69 3.96 9.34
N GLU A 5 15.94 4.35 9.60
CA GLU A 5 16.26 5.56 10.37
C GLU A 5 15.79 6.83 9.64
N ASP A 6 15.91 6.87 8.31
CA ASP A 6 15.39 7.97 7.52
C ASP A 6 13.86 8.09 7.62
N VAL A 7 13.14 6.97 7.70
CA VAL A 7 11.69 6.94 7.88
C VAL A 7 11.30 7.57 9.23
N GLN A 8 12.03 7.23 10.30
CA GLN A 8 11.81 7.83 11.61
C GLN A 8 12.05 9.35 11.57
N VAL A 9 13.12 9.80 10.91
CA VAL A 9 13.42 11.23 10.73
C VAL A 9 12.31 11.94 9.93
N ALA A 10 11.79 11.31 8.88
CA ALA A 10 10.71 11.86 8.08
C ALA A 10 9.43 12.06 8.92
N MET A 11 9.04 11.06 9.71
CA MET A 11 7.87 11.17 10.58
C MET A 11 8.04 12.21 11.70
N ASN A 12 9.25 12.38 12.22
CA ASN A 12 9.52 13.39 13.25
C ASN A 12 9.38 14.84 12.73
N LYS A 13 9.45 15.04 11.41
CA LYS A 13 9.15 16.35 10.79
C LYS A 13 7.66 16.60 10.62
N ASN A 14 6.82 15.57 10.73
CA ASN A 14 5.38 15.70 10.56
C ASN A 14 4.68 15.92 11.90
N ALA A 15 4.17 17.14 12.10
CA ALA A 15 3.45 17.54 13.32
C ALA A 15 2.07 16.88 13.47
N TYR A 16 1.51 16.29 12.41
CA TYR A 16 0.22 15.60 12.45
C TYR A 16 0.30 14.16 12.95
N LEU A 17 1.51 13.60 13.08
CA LEU A 17 1.72 12.25 13.59
C LEU A 17 2.01 12.28 15.08
N THR A 18 1.15 11.64 15.87
CA THR A 18 1.40 11.41 17.30
C THR A 18 2.44 10.30 17.48
N ASP A 19 3.09 10.25 18.64
CA ASP A 19 4.14 9.25 18.89
C ASP A 19 3.60 7.81 18.85
N GLU A 20 2.34 7.60 19.26
CA GLU A 20 1.65 6.31 19.13
C GLU A 20 1.51 5.90 17.65
N ILE A 21 1.09 6.83 16.79
CA ILE A 21 0.95 6.56 15.35
C ILE A 21 2.32 6.28 14.72
N LYS A 22 3.34 7.05 15.08
CA LYS A 22 4.72 6.82 14.62
C LYS A 22 5.21 5.44 15.01
N ALA A 23 5.00 5.02 16.26
CA ALA A 23 5.42 3.71 16.74
C ALA A 23 4.74 2.57 15.95
N ASN A 24 3.43 2.69 15.69
CA ASN A 24 2.69 1.72 14.90
C ASN A 24 3.18 1.65 13.44
N ILE A 25 3.40 2.81 12.80
CA ILE A 25 3.97 2.87 11.44
C ILE A 25 5.37 2.23 11.43
N MET A 26 6.26 2.58 12.37
CA MET A 26 7.62 2.02 12.42
C MET A 26 7.63 0.50 12.58
N SER A 27 6.74 -0.03 13.42
CA SER A 27 6.61 -1.48 13.61
C SER A 27 6.28 -2.18 12.28
N LEU A 28 5.31 -1.65 11.53
CA LEU A 28 4.91 -2.22 10.25
C LEU A 28 5.95 -1.99 9.15
N VAL A 29 6.57 -0.82 9.08
CA VAL A 29 7.67 -0.53 8.14
C VAL A 29 8.85 -1.48 8.40
N SER A 30 9.15 -1.80 9.65
CA SER A 30 10.21 -2.75 10.00
C SER A 30 9.87 -4.17 9.49
N ILE A 31 8.63 -4.61 9.65
CA ILE A 31 8.15 -5.90 9.10
C ILE A 31 8.31 -5.91 7.57
N PHE A 32 7.86 -4.85 6.89
CA PHE A 32 7.98 -4.73 5.44
C PHE A 32 9.44 -4.77 4.99
N HIS A 33 10.30 -3.94 5.58
CA HIS A 33 11.70 -3.81 5.15
C HIS A 33 12.52 -5.07 5.43
N ASN A 34 12.23 -5.79 6.52
CA ASN A 34 12.86 -7.09 6.79
C ASN A 34 12.52 -8.13 5.71
N ARG A 35 11.30 -8.09 5.15
CA ARG A 35 10.88 -8.98 4.07
C ARG A 35 11.40 -8.51 2.70
N PHE A 36 11.48 -7.21 2.49
CA PHE A 36 11.84 -6.58 1.22
C PHE A 36 12.96 -5.55 1.40
N PRO A 37 14.19 -5.97 1.74
CA PRO A 37 15.28 -5.05 2.09
C PRO A 37 15.77 -4.20 0.91
N ASN A 38 15.47 -4.62 -0.32
CA ASN A 38 15.91 -3.94 -1.55
C ASN A 38 14.89 -2.93 -2.08
N VAL A 39 13.72 -2.79 -1.45
CA VAL A 39 12.72 -1.79 -1.85
C VAL A 39 13.11 -0.43 -1.27
N ASP A 40 13.19 0.59 -2.13
CA ASP A 40 13.53 1.95 -1.71
C ASP A 40 12.37 2.62 -0.95
N LEU A 41 12.69 3.15 0.24
CA LEU A 41 11.74 3.85 1.11
C LEU A 41 11.69 5.37 0.85
N ASP A 42 12.32 5.84 -0.23
CA ASP A 42 12.32 7.25 -0.64
C ASP A 42 10.92 7.86 -0.75
N ASN A 43 9.98 7.15 -1.40
CA ASN A 43 8.60 7.59 -1.54
C ASN A 43 7.89 7.65 -0.18
N LEU A 44 8.08 6.61 0.65
CA LEU A 44 7.52 6.58 2.01
C LEU A 44 8.00 7.77 2.84
N CYS A 45 9.30 8.08 2.81
CA CYS A 45 9.86 9.23 3.54
C CYS A 45 9.23 10.56 3.08
N LYS A 46 9.09 10.75 1.76
CA LYS A 46 8.47 11.97 1.20
C LYS A 46 7.00 12.08 1.60
N ASN A 47 6.24 10.99 1.49
CA ASN A 47 4.82 10.94 1.79
C ASN A 47 4.58 11.15 3.30
N LEU A 48 5.34 10.47 4.18
CA LEU A 48 5.21 10.63 5.63
C LEU A 48 5.54 12.04 6.13
N THR A 49 6.43 12.77 5.45
CA THR A 49 6.79 14.14 5.85
C THR A 49 5.59 15.08 5.80
N THR A 50 4.65 14.88 4.86
CA THR A 50 3.49 15.76 4.65
C THR A 50 2.14 15.06 4.81
N LEU A 51 2.14 13.79 5.21
CA LEU A 51 0.94 12.99 5.39
C LEU A 51 -0.04 13.68 6.32
N LYS A 52 -1.29 13.80 5.88
CA LYS A 52 -2.41 14.23 6.73
C LYS A 52 -3.20 13.02 7.17
N ILE A 53 -3.75 13.09 8.39
CA ILE A 53 -4.67 12.09 8.91
C ILE A 53 -6.03 12.75 9.08
N ASP A 54 -7.02 12.25 8.36
CA ASP A 54 -8.38 12.77 8.41
C ASP A 54 -9.36 11.75 8.96
N LYS A 55 -10.35 12.26 9.69
CA LYS A 55 -11.52 11.48 10.11
C LYS A 55 -12.49 11.43 8.95
N ALA A 56 -12.65 10.25 8.36
CA ALA A 56 -13.61 10.05 7.29
C ALA A 56 -14.97 9.61 7.82
N THR A 57 -15.99 9.88 7.01
CA THR A 57 -17.33 9.31 7.18
C THR A 57 -17.58 8.32 6.05
N LYS A 58 -18.66 7.53 6.16
CA LYS A 58 -19.10 6.61 5.09
C LYS A 58 -19.37 7.28 3.74
N PHE A 59 -19.56 8.61 3.71
CA PHE A 59 -19.73 9.38 2.48
C PHE A 59 -18.41 9.71 1.79
N ILE A 60 -17.29 9.55 2.49
CA ILE A 60 -15.93 9.82 1.98
C ILE A 60 -15.26 8.50 1.60
N THR A 61 -15.33 7.49 2.47
CA THR A 61 -14.86 6.14 2.17
C THR A 61 -15.67 5.09 2.95
N LEU A 62 -15.94 3.97 2.29
CA LEU A 62 -16.56 2.80 2.91
C LEU A 62 -15.52 1.99 3.71
N GLU A 63 -14.25 2.08 3.33
CA GLU A 63 -13.14 1.37 3.97
C GLU A 63 -12.82 1.96 5.37
N PRO A 64 -12.47 1.12 6.35
CA PRO A 64 -12.06 1.61 7.67
C PRO A 64 -10.81 2.47 7.66
N ILE A 65 -9.82 2.10 6.84
CA ILE A 65 -8.56 2.82 6.64
C ILE A 65 -8.29 2.84 5.15
N SER A 66 -8.07 4.03 4.59
CA SER A 66 -7.79 4.18 3.16
C SER A 66 -6.80 5.31 2.92
N TYR A 67 -5.84 5.11 2.02
CA TYR A 67 -4.84 6.11 1.67
C TYR A 67 -5.08 6.67 0.27
N ASN A 68 -5.21 7.98 0.17
CA ASN A 68 -5.30 8.69 -1.10
C ASN A 68 -3.92 9.27 -1.46
N GLY A 69 -3.26 8.68 -2.46
CA GLY A 69 -1.94 9.11 -2.92
C GLY A 69 -1.91 10.50 -3.55
N MET A 70 -2.98 10.91 -4.22
CA MET A 70 -3.07 12.23 -4.88
C MET A 70 -3.12 13.37 -3.88
N LEU A 71 -3.84 13.18 -2.77
CA LEU A 71 -3.97 14.18 -1.71
C LEU A 71 -2.96 13.99 -0.57
N ASN A 72 -2.26 12.86 -0.55
CA ASN A 72 -1.43 12.38 0.56
C ASN A 72 -2.19 12.41 1.90
N VAL A 73 -3.35 11.78 1.93
CA VAL A 73 -4.26 11.73 3.11
C VAL A 73 -4.53 10.29 3.48
N LEU A 74 -4.32 9.95 4.76
CA LEU A 74 -4.80 8.71 5.38
C LEU A 74 -6.15 9.00 6.03
N SER A 75 -7.20 8.41 5.47
CA SER A 75 -8.56 8.50 5.98
C SER A 75 -8.86 7.38 6.97
N ILE A 76 -9.42 7.72 8.13
CA ILE A 76 -9.85 6.76 9.14
C ILE A 76 -11.36 6.89 9.34
N ASN A 77 -12.13 5.90 8.89
CA ASN A 77 -13.55 5.79 9.14
C ASN A 77 -13.80 5.01 10.44
N LYS A 78 -13.96 5.74 11.55
CA LYS A 78 -14.18 5.16 12.88
C LYS A 78 -15.46 4.33 13.00
N GLY A 79 -16.45 4.55 12.12
CA GLY A 79 -17.67 3.74 12.09
C GLY A 79 -17.33 2.33 11.65
N SER A 80 -16.80 2.21 10.42
CA SER A 80 -16.41 0.92 9.84
C SER A 80 -15.29 0.23 10.64
N LEU A 81 -14.35 0.98 11.23
CA LEU A 81 -13.23 0.40 11.99
C LEU A 81 -13.67 -0.39 13.24
N LYS A 82 -14.82 -0.06 13.83
CA LYS A 82 -15.36 -0.81 14.97
C LYS A 82 -15.93 -2.18 14.56
N GLU A 83 -16.21 -2.35 13.29
CA GLU A 83 -16.84 -3.54 12.72
C GLU A 83 -15.80 -4.48 12.09
N VAL A 84 -14.52 -4.09 12.10
CA VAL A 84 -13.43 -4.86 11.48
C VAL A 84 -12.37 -5.22 12.52
N PRO A 85 -12.05 -6.52 12.71
CA PRO A 85 -11.07 -6.96 13.70
C PRO A 85 -9.63 -6.55 13.38
N ASP A 86 -9.28 -6.41 12.10
CA ASP A 86 -7.87 -6.32 11.67
C ASP A 86 -7.45 -4.94 11.14
N ALA A 87 -7.38 -3.97 12.05
CA ALA A 87 -6.83 -2.64 11.74
C ALA A 87 -5.33 -2.67 11.36
N LYS A 88 -4.60 -3.73 11.76
CA LYS A 88 -3.16 -3.87 11.50
C LYS A 88 -2.91 -4.19 10.04
N ASN A 89 -3.66 -5.13 9.47
CA ASN A 89 -3.61 -5.45 8.04
C ASN A 89 -3.96 -4.23 7.19
N LEU A 90 -5.05 -3.53 7.51
CA LEU A 90 -5.47 -2.35 6.76
C LEU A 90 -4.44 -1.21 6.82
N LEU A 91 -3.80 -1.01 7.98
CA LEU A 91 -2.71 -0.04 8.09
C LEU A 91 -1.47 -0.48 7.32
N MET A 92 -1.14 -1.78 7.29
CA MET A 92 -0.06 -2.30 6.45
C MET A 92 -0.35 -2.04 4.96
N SER A 93 -1.58 -2.28 4.49
CA SER A 93 -2.01 -1.95 3.13
C SER A 93 -1.79 -0.46 2.80
N ALA A 94 -2.20 0.43 3.71
CA ALA A 94 -1.97 1.87 3.53
C ALA A 94 -0.47 2.24 3.47
N ILE A 95 0.37 1.60 4.29
CA ILE A 95 1.83 1.81 4.27
C ILE A 95 2.45 1.31 2.97
N ILE A 96 2.04 0.13 2.47
CA ILE A 96 2.47 -0.40 1.17
C ILE A 96 2.12 0.59 0.05
N CYS A 97 0.90 1.13 0.07
CA CYS A 97 0.51 2.18 -0.86
C CYS A 97 1.44 3.39 -0.74
N MET A 98 1.68 3.93 0.45
CA MET A 98 2.59 5.07 0.65
C MET A 98 4.03 4.81 0.17
N ILE A 99 4.53 3.57 0.28
CA ILE A 99 5.82 3.16 -0.28
C ILE A 99 5.78 3.21 -1.81
N ALA A 100 4.70 2.73 -2.41
CA ALA A 100 4.55 2.68 -3.86
C ALA A 100 4.02 3.98 -4.49
N THR A 101 3.60 4.97 -3.71
CA THR A 101 3.07 6.23 -4.26
C THR A 101 4.18 7.22 -4.56
N ASN A 102 4.36 7.55 -5.85
CA ASN A 102 5.32 8.58 -6.24
C ASN A 102 4.78 10.00 -6.02
N GLN A 103 5.62 11.02 -6.26
CA GLN A 103 5.27 12.44 -6.05
C GLN A 103 4.16 12.99 -6.96
N ARG A 104 3.71 12.22 -7.95
CA ARG A 104 2.54 12.55 -8.79
C ARG A 104 1.24 11.95 -8.23
N GLY A 105 1.29 11.27 -7.10
CA GLY A 105 0.14 10.60 -6.49
C GLY A 105 -0.23 9.26 -7.13
N ILE A 106 0.61 8.73 -8.02
CA ILE A 106 0.38 7.43 -8.66
C ILE A 106 0.91 6.34 -7.73
N THR A 107 0.05 5.40 -7.38
CA THR A 107 0.37 4.22 -6.56
C THR A 107 0.45 2.98 -7.42
N GLY A 108 1.51 2.18 -7.26
CA GLY A 108 1.66 0.90 -7.95
C GLY A 108 1.38 1.00 -9.45
N PHE A 109 0.46 0.17 -9.94
CA PHE A 109 0.08 0.08 -11.36
C PHE A 109 -0.95 1.14 -11.80
N CYS A 110 -1.33 2.08 -10.94
CA CYS A 110 -2.40 3.04 -11.21
C CYS A 110 -1.97 4.20 -12.13
N ASP A 111 -0.82 4.11 -12.80
CA ASP A 111 -0.52 4.97 -13.96
C ASP A 111 -1.48 4.69 -15.13
N ASN A 112 -2.14 3.53 -15.11
CA ASN A 112 -3.23 3.16 -15.99
C ASN A 112 -4.44 2.64 -15.17
N PRO A 113 -5.59 3.33 -15.21
CA PRO A 113 -6.78 2.97 -14.42
C PRO A 113 -7.30 1.55 -14.62
N LYS A 114 -6.97 0.90 -15.75
CA LYS A 114 -7.37 -0.49 -16.02
C LYS A 114 -6.74 -1.50 -15.05
N PHE A 115 -5.67 -1.13 -14.36
CA PHE A 115 -4.98 -1.98 -13.39
C PHE A 115 -5.33 -1.66 -11.93
N GLU A 116 -6.34 -0.83 -11.66
CA GLU A 116 -6.73 -0.44 -10.29
C GLU A 116 -7.11 -1.65 -9.42
N ALA A 117 -7.92 -2.58 -9.95
CA ALA A 117 -8.29 -3.80 -9.24
C ALA A 117 -7.08 -4.72 -8.98
N LEU A 118 -6.17 -4.85 -9.96
CA LEU A 118 -4.93 -5.60 -9.79
C LEU A 118 -4.04 -4.95 -8.72
N ASN A 119 -4.00 -3.62 -8.68
CA ASN A 119 -3.26 -2.87 -7.67
C ASN A 119 -3.82 -3.12 -6.27
N ALA A 120 -5.14 -3.06 -6.10
CA ALA A 120 -5.80 -3.36 -4.82
C ALA A 120 -5.51 -4.78 -4.35
N GLY A 121 -5.67 -5.78 -5.23
CA GLY A 121 -5.38 -7.17 -4.90
C GLY A 121 -3.92 -7.44 -4.58
N TYR A 122 -2.99 -6.79 -5.28
CA TYR A 122 -1.55 -6.90 -5.00
C TYR A 122 -1.18 -6.33 -3.64
N VAL A 123 -1.70 -5.14 -3.28
CA VAL A 123 -1.51 -4.53 -1.96
C VAL A 123 -2.09 -5.40 -0.86
N ALA A 124 -3.33 -5.87 -1.01
CA ALA A 124 -4.00 -6.69 0.00
C ALA A 124 -3.31 -8.05 0.19
N GLY A 125 -2.91 -8.70 -0.91
CA GLY A 125 -2.14 -9.93 -0.87
C GLY A 125 -0.79 -9.78 -0.16
N MET A 126 -0.08 -8.66 -0.41
CA MET A 126 1.15 -8.34 0.31
C MET A 126 0.91 -8.08 1.80
N ALA A 127 -0.14 -7.34 2.16
CA ALA A 127 -0.48 -7.10 3.56
C ALA A 127 -0.80 -8.40 4.29
N ASN A 128 -1.62 -9.27 3.69
CA ASN A 128 -1.95 -10.60 4.22
C ASN A 128 -0.68 -11.44 4.43
N MET A 129 0.26 -11.42 3.47
CA MET A 129 1.53 -12.14 3.60
C MET A 129 2.40 -11.60 4.76
N LEU A 130 2.39 -10.29 5.00
CA LEU A 130 3.29 -9.66 5.98
C LEU A 130 2.76 -9.72 7.41
N VAL A 131 1.45 -9.57 7.62
CA VAL A 131 0.88 -9.40 8.96
C VAL A 131 -0.32 -10.29 9.26
N GLY A 132 -0.75 -11.12 8.30
CA GLY A 132 -1.99 -11.91 8.40
C GLY A 132 -3.22 -11.07 8.08
N ASN A 133 -4.38 -11.72 8.02
CA ASN A 133 -5.69 -11.09 8.04
C ASN A 133 -6.57 -11.85 9.04
N ASP A 134 -6.78 -11.28 10.22
CA ASP A 134 -7.56 -11.87 11.31
C ASP A 134 -9.06 -11.51 11.22
N SER A 135 -9.50 -10.90 10.12
CA SER A 135 -10.89 -10.55 9.87
C SER A 135 -11.67 -11.70 9.24
N ASP A 136 -12.90 -11.93 9.70
CA ASP A 136 -13.87 -12.83 9.03
C ASP A 136 -14.36 -12.27 7.68
N VAL A 137 -14.07 -10.99 7.41
CA VAL A 137 -14.40 -10.28 6.17
C VAL A 137 -13.11 -9.86 5.48
N ASP A 138 -12.84 -10.43 4.31
CA ASP A 138 -11.74 -10.02 3.44
C ASP A 138 -12.28 -9.16 2.29
N TYR A 139 -11.99 -7.85 2.38
CA TYR A 139 -12.47 -6.80 1.47
C TYR A 139 -12.03 -6.98 0.01
N TYR A 140 -10.95 -7.73 -0.21
CA TYR A 140 -10.33 -7.85 -1.53
C TYR A 140 -10.10 -9.30 -1.94
N THR A 141 -10.90 -10.24 -1.41
CA THR A 141 -10.74 -11.68 -1.67
C THR A 141 -10.66 -11.96 -3.18
N ASP A 142 -11.61 -11.42 -3.95
CA ASP A 142 -11.69 -11.66 -5.38
C ASP A 142 -10.51 -11.02 -6.12
N GLU A 143 -10.11 -9.81 -5.73
CA GLU A 143 -8.94 -9.12 -6.28
C GLU A 143 -7.64 -9.84 -5.95
N ILE A 144 -7.50 -10.43 -4.76
CA ILE A 144 -6.35 -11.24 -4.36
C ILE A 144 -6.29 -12.51 -5.20
N ILE A 145 -7.42 -13.22 -5.36
CA ILE A 145 -7.49 -14.43 -6.19
C ILE A 145 -7.13 -14.09 -7.63
N ALA A 146 -7.72 -13.03 -8.20
CA ALA A 146 -7.40 -12.56 -9.53
C ALA A 146 -5.91 -12.22 -9.65
N THR A 147 -5.38 -11.43 -8.72
CA THR A 147 -3.96 -11.03 -8.71
C THR A 147 -3.03 -12.24 -8.66
N ASN A 148 -3.35 -13.25 -7.85
CA ASN A 148 -2.58 -14.49 -7.78
C ASN A 148 -2.58 -15.24 -9.12
N LEU A 149 -3.75 -15.35 -9.77
CA LEU A 149 -3.86 -15.95 -11.11
C LEU A 149 -3.09 -15.15 -12.16
N PHE A 150 -3.22 -13.82 -12.15
CA PHE A 150 -2.44 -12.91 -13.00
C PHE A 150 -0.93 -13.07 -12.77
N GLY A 151 -0.51 -13.21 -11.51
CA GLY A 151 0.88 -13.42 -11.12
C GLY A 151 1.47 -14.74 -11.62
N GLN A 152 0.66 -15.79 -11.80
CA GLN A 152 1.13 -17.04 -12.44
C GLN A 152 1.47 -16.85 -13.92
N ILE A 153 0.81 -15.89 -14.60
CA ILE A 153 1.04 -15.63 -16.03
C ILE A 153 2.16 -14.61 -16.22
N VAL A 154 2.12 -13.50 -15.47
CA VAL A 154 3.05 -12.37 -15.61
C VAL A 154 4.37 -12.65 -14.89
N GLY A 155 4.34 -13.42 -13.81
CA GLY A 155 5.47 -13.67 -12.93
C GLY A 155 5.53 -12.67 -11.75
N PRO A 156 5.82 -13.15 -10.53
CA PRO A 156 5.82 -12.31 -9.33
C PRO A 156 6.88 -11.20 -9.38
N ASP A 157 8.06 -11.45 -9.96
CA ASP A 157 9.13 -10.46 -10.06
C ASP A 157 8.76 -9.30 -11.01
N VAL A 158 8.04 -9.61 -12.09
CA VAL A 158 7.55 -8.61 -13.04
C VAL A 158 6.47 -7.74 -12.42
N LEU A 159 5.54 -8.33 -11.66
CA LEU A 159 4.55 -7.58 -10.89
C LEU A 159 5.22 -6.69 -9.83
N ALA A 160 6.17 -7.22 -9.06
CA ALA A 160 6.88 -6.44 -8.05
C ALA A 160 7.61 -5.24 -8.69
N LYS A 161 8.32 -5.48 -9.80
CA LYS A 161 9.00 -4.42 -10.53
C LYS A 161 8.04 -3.34 -11.03
N ALA A 162 6.98 -3.75 -11.72
CA ALA A 162 5.97 -2.83 -12.24
C ALA A 162 5.30 -2.00 -11.13
N PHE A 163 5.12 -2.61 -9.95
CA PHE A 163 4.47 -1.97 -8.81
C PHE A 163 5.35 -0.87 -8.22
N PHE A 164 6.60 -1.20 -7.88
CA PHE A 164 7.50 -0.23 -7.24
C PHE A 164 8.08 0.80 -8.22
N GLU A 165 8.12 0.52 -9.52
CA GLU A 165 8.52 1.48 -10.56
C GLU A 165 7.37 2.37 -11.07
N ASN A 166 6.14 2.15 -10.59
CA ASN A 166 4.93 2.81 -11.08
C ASN A 166 4.75 2.74 -12.60
N ASN A 167 4.90 1.55 -13.18
CA ASN A 167 4.90 1.38 -14.63
C ASN A 167 4.12 0.12 -15.03
N SER A 168 2.82 0.27 -15.26
CA SER A 168 1.95 -0.82 -15.72
C SER A 168 2.33 -1.35 -17.11
N SER A 169 3.07 -0.59 -17.92
CA SER A 169 3.49 -1.06 -19.26
C SER A 169 4.42 -2.27 -19.20
N ILE A 170 5.14 -2.46 -18.08
CA ILE A 170 5.96 -3.66 -17.83
C ILE A 170 5.09 -4.93 -17.84
N ILE A 171 3.86 -4.85 -17.28
CA ILE A 171 2.91 -5.97 -17.28
C ILE A 171 2.41 -6.24 -18.70
N VAL A 172 2.01 -5.19 -19.43
CA VAL A 172 1.48 -5.30 -20.80
C VAL A 172 2.52 -5.94 -21.74
N ASN A 173 3.77 -5.50 -21.66
CA ASN A 173 4.85 -6.04 -22.47
C ASN A 173 5.08 -7.53 -22.19
N GLN A 174 4.98 -7.95 -20.92
CA GLN A 174 5.11 -9.36 -20.55
C GLN A 174 3.99 -10.22 -21.14
N PHE A 175 2.76 -9.70 -21.17
CA PHE A 175 1.64 -10.40 -21.82
C PHE A 175 1.82 -10.53 -23.33
N MET A 176 2.29 -9.48 -24.00
CA MET A 176 2.55 -9.53 -25.44
C MET A 176 3.61 -10.59 -25.78
N ASN A 177 4.70 -10.65 -25.01
CA ASN A 177 5.77 -11.62 -25.24
C ASN A 177 5.37 -13.06 -24.90
N ALA A 178 4.43 -13.29 -23.98
CA ALA A 178 3.95 -14.63 -23.63
C ALA A 178 2.94 -15.19 -24.65
N GLY A 179 2.38 -14.34 -25.51
CA GLY A 179 1.44 -14.72 -26.58
C GLY A 179 2.09 -14.96 -27.95
N GLU A 180 3.40 -14.71 -28.06
CA GLU A 180 4.24 -15.10 -29.22
C GLU A 180 4.85 -16.50 -29.00
#